data_AF-A0A8T2BBB5-F1
#
_entry.id   AF-A0A8T2BBB5-F1
#
_cell.length_a   1.000
_cell.length_b   1.000
_cell.length_c   1.000
_cell.angle_alpha   90.00
_cell.angle_beta   90.00
_cell.angle_gamma   90.00
#
_symmetry.space_group_name_H-M   'P 1'
#
loop_
_entity.id
_entity.type
_entity.pdbx_description
1 polymer ?
#
loop_
_entity_poly.entity_id
_entity_poly.type
_entity_poly.pdbx_seq_one_letter_code
_entity_poly.pdbx_strand_id
1 'polypeptide(L)'
;MYEQDSQPSFTKSDFVRKFFFCFPPLSSPMAFRETSDSAQTIGSDRTLDLESGTIHELDKSAPGMWQFPTIPDICCIYRVPYSMRQLDPESYIPQFVIIGPLHHSLKSQALKCLGDITNTKSIGYLNMEEHKKIYLEKFSQRVGGKKAIDGFRRIIEEDEEMIRASYSESTTWIPSQEFVDMILHDSVFILEFILRISEQGTTKRGDPLIDQHTLSITVRNDLLLLENQLPYFILEKLFDPVVPILRPNETFRELVIDDLFGFDTKVGNNSKFRHFTDLNRCVYVETLPEHGKGSFPEMEYVHNADKLDRGGIKFKAVEEDLLLDVRFVNGCLKIPCLYIHADTEKILRNVMALEQCHYPDEVHVSNYFVFLASLIDTDKDVDLFVEKGIIKNWIGQHRLVADVVNRLSLGVTIEDSYYSNIVNKVNAYYSSPVNSSLAILKRVYFGNMWTGTATVAATLLLLMTLIQTVASVIQAMQ
;
A
#
# COMPACT_ATOMS: atom_id res chain seq x y z
N MET A 1 19.30 -39.60 17.69
CA MET A 1 17.84 -39.61 17.50
C MET A 1 17.36 -38.22 17.83
N TYR A 2 17.15 -37.39 16.81
CA TYR A 2 16.49 -36.10 16.94
C TYR A 2 15.14 -36.26 16.24
N GLU A 3 14.04 -36.12 17.00
CA GLU A 3 12.69 -36.03 16.44
C GLU A 3 12.55 -34.67 15.76
N GLN A 4 12.19 -34.69 14.47
CA GLN A 4 11.70 -33.55 13.72
C GLN A 4 10.21 -33.39 14.01
N ASP A 5 9.83 -32.32 14.72
CA ASP A 5 8.44 -31.89 14.74
C ASP A 5 8.05 -31.37 13.36
N SER A 6 7.18 -32.13 12.70
CA SER A 6 6.51 -31.78 11.46
C SER A 6 5.53 -30.63 11.71
N GLN A 7 5.78 -29.46 11.13
CA GLN A 7 4.75 -28.44 10.98
C GLN A 7 3.64 -28.92 10.03
N PRO A 8 2.36 -28.63 10.29
CA PRO A 8 1.27 -29.05 9.41
C PRO A 8 1.35 -28.27 8.09
N SER A 9 1.36 -29.01 6.98
CA SER A 9 1.26 -28.44 5.64
C SER A 9 -0.15 -27.90 5.41
N PHE A 10 -0.30 -26.58 5.48
CA PHE A 10 -1.51 -25.92 4.98
C PHE A 10 -1.47 -25.93 3.46
N THR A 11 -2.43 -26.59 2.83
CA THR A 11 -2.56 -26.55 1.37
C THR A 11 -3.28 -25.27 0.94
N LYS A 12 -2.79 -24.66 -0.13
CA LYS A 12 -3.32 -23.41 -0.74
C LYS A 12 -4.82 -23.44 -1.08
N SER A 13 -5.42 -24.62 -1.20
CA SER A 13 -6.88 -24.78 -1.39
C SER A 13 -7.70 -24.38 -0.16
N ASP A 14 -7.13 -24.44 1.05
CA ASP A 14 -7.82 -24.03 2.28
C ASP A 14 -7.79 -22.50 2.49
N PHE A 15 -6.87 -21.81 1.81
CA PHE A 15 -6.68 -20.36 1.87
C PHE A 15 -7.85 -19.61 1.21
N VAL A 16 -8.28 -20.05 0.02
CA VAL A 16 -9.41 -19.44 -0.70
C VAL A 16 -10.74 -19.74 0.00
N ARG A 17 -10.92 -20.94 0.57
CA ARG A 17 -12.17 -21.30 1.27
C ARG A 17 -12.39 -20.53 2.58
N LYS A 18 -11.34 -20.12 3.27
CA LYS A 18 -11.44 -19.32 4.50
C LYS A 18 -11.56 -17.81 4.25
N PHE A 19 -11.09 -17.32 3.11
CA PHE A 19 -11.25 -15.90 2.74
C PHE A 19 -12.71 -15.55 2.38
N PHE A 20 -13.45 -16.48 1.76
CA PHE A 20 -14.82 -16.24 1.25
C PHE A 20 -15.97 -16.67 2.18
N PHE A 21 -15.70 -17.30 3.32
CA PHE A 21 -16.76 -17.74 4.25
C PHE A 21 -16.37 -17.51 5.70
N CYS A 22 -16.47 -16.26 6.13
CA CYS A 22 -16.57 -15.92 7.54
C CYS A 22 -17.80 -15.03 7.74
N PHE A 23 -18.97 -15.68 7.88
CA PHE A 23 -20.11 -15.39 8.76
C PHE A 23 -21.36 -16.09 8.18
N PRO A 24 -22.18 -16.82 8.98
CA PRO A 24 -23.47 -17.30 8.51
C PRO A 24 -24.42 -16.11 8.28
N PRO A 25 -25.33 -16.17 7.28
CA PRO A 25 -26.28 -15.08 7.06
C PRO A 25 -27.21 -14.95 8.27
N LEU A 26 -27.24 -13.76 8.86
CA LEU A 26 -28.24 -13.35 9.85
C LEU A 26 -29.60 -13.21 9.14
N SER A 27 -30.32 -14.33 9.00
CA SER A 27 -31.70 -14.32 8.52
C SER A 27 -32.54 -15.35 9.27
N SER A 28 -33.06 -14.96 10.45
CA SER A 28 -34.47 -15.10 10.88
C SER A 28 -34.64 -14.85 12.39
N PRO A 29 -35.77 -14.25 12.83
CA PRO A 29 -35.97 -13.79 14.20
C PRO A 29 -36.31 -14.95 15.14
N MET A 30 -35.46 -15.21 16.15
CA MET A 30 -35.83 -16.13 17.23
C MET A 30 -36.69 -15.41 18.26
N ALA A 31 -37.97 -15.80 18.28
CA ALA A 31 -38.96 -15.40 19.25
C ALA A 31 -38.51 -15.73 20.68
N PHE A 32 -38.53 -14.73 21.56
CA PHE A 32 -38.47 -14.94 23.00
C PHE A 32 -39.75 -15.65 23.44
N ARG A 33 -39.59 -16.87 23.97
CA ARG A 33 -40.65 -17.60 24.65
C ARG A 33 -40.48 -17.36 26.14
N GLU A 34 -41.42 -16.62 26.73
CA GLU A 34 -41.58 -16.53 28.18
C GLU A 34 -41.89 -17.92 28.75
N THR A 35 -41.11 -18.35 29.74
CA THR A 35 -41.56 -19.31 30.74
C THR A 35 -41.11 -18.83 32.11
N SER A 36 -42.09 -18.38 32.88
CA SER A 36 -42.07 -18.17 34.31
C SER A 36 -41.74 -19.47 35.03
N ASP A 37 -40.85 -19.44 36.03
CA ASP A 37 -41.19 -19.98 37.36
C ASP A 37 -40.22 -19.59 38.48
N SER A 38 -40.86 -19.14 39.57
CA SER A 38 -40.46 -19.13 40.98
C SER A 38 -39.21 -18.38 41.46
N ALA A 39 -39.48 -17.32 42.22
CA ALA A 39 -38.57 -16.56 43.06
C ALA A 39 -38.05 -17.35 44.27
N GLN A 40 -36.77 -17.17 44.60
CA GLN A 40 -36.29 -17.17 45.98
C GLN A 40 -35.28 -16.03 46.17
N THR A 41 -35.67 -15.12 47.06
CA THR A 41 -34.99 -13.88 47.43
C THR A 41 -33.83 -14.17 48.39
N ILE A 42 -32.60 -13.84 48.02
CA ILE A 42 -31.56 -13.44 48.98
C ILE A 42 -30.90 -12.19 48.41
N GLY A 43 -31.12 -11.07 49.10
CA GLY A 43 -30.50 -9.80 48.77
C GLY A 43 -28.98 -9.87 48.95
N SER A 44 -28.26 -9.33 47.99
CA SER A 44 -27.11 -8.48 48.26
C SER A 44 -26.84 -7.68 47.00
N ASP A 45 -26.90 -6.37 47.20
CA ASP A 45 -26.24 -5.35 46.40
C ASP A 45 -24.91 -5.90 45.86
N ARG A 46 -24.81 -5.99 44.53
CA ARG A 46 -23.52 -5.97 43.85
C ARG A 46 -23.49 -4.72 43.00
N THR A 47 -23.47 -3.57 43.68
CA THR A 47 -22.62 -2.46 43.25
C THR A 47 -21.27 -3.06 42.89
N LEU A 48 -20.90 -2.97 41.61
CA LEU A 48 -19.53 -3.18 41.18
C LEU A 48 -18.67 -2.21 41.99
N ASP A 49 -17.87 -2.73 42.91
CA ASP A 49 -16.84 -1.97 43.61
C ASP A 49 -15.84 -1.45 42.58
N LEU A 50 -16.06 -0.23 42.10
CA LEU A 50 -15.09 0.57 41.36
C LEU A 50 -14.07 1.26 42.28
N GLU A 51 -14.12 1.02 43.60
CA GLU A 51 -13.29 1.71 44.60
C GLU A 51 -12.24 0.81 45.27
N SER A 52 -11.54 -0.03 44.49
CA SER A 52 -10.31 -0.69 44.94
C SER A 52 -9.06 -0.12 44.27
N GLY A 53 -8.87 1.20 44.31
CA GLY A 53 -7.53 1.80 44.23
C GLY A 53 -6.66 1.55 42.98
N THR A 54 -7.23 1.24 41.81
CA THR A 54 -6.48 1.01 40.55
C THR A 54 -6.85 1.98 39.42
N ILE A 55 -7.57 3.07 39.70
CA ILE A 55 -7.95 4.07 38.67
C ILE A 55 -6.81 5.08 38.44
N HIS A 56 -5.99 5.37 39.46
CA HIS A 56 -4.94 6.39 39.35
C HIS A 56 -3.79 6.04 38.38
N GLU A 57 -3.58 4.76 38.07
CA GLU A 57 -2.61 4.33 37.04
C GLU A 57 -3.17 4.40 35.62
N LEU A 58 -4.49 4.27 35.45
CA LEU A 58 -5.18 4.40 34.16
C LEU A 58 -5.47 5.87 33.77
N ASP A 59 -5.50 6.79 34.74
CA ASP A 59 -5.65 8.24 34.51
C ASP A 59 -4.36 8.90 33.99
N LYS A 60 -3.20 8.22 34.07
CA LYS A 60 -1.97 8.75 33.49
C LYS A 60 -2.00 8.50 31.99
N SER A 61 -1.89 9.57 31.20
CA SER A 61 -1.71 9.45 29.76
C SER A 61 -0.46 8.60 29.46
N ALA A 62 -0.68 7.41 28.90
CA ALA A 62 0.38 6.50 28.50
C ALA A 62 0.62 6.57 26.98
N PRO A 63 1.85 6.33 26.51
CA PRO A 63 2.12 6.16 25.08
C PRO A 63 1.25 5.04 24.49
N GLY A 64 0.69 5.26 23.30
CA GLY A 64 -0.11 4.26 22.58
C GLY A 64 -1.60 4.21 22.94
N MET A 65 -2.07 5.07 23.84
CA MET A 65 -3.51 5.17 24.16
C MET A 65 -4.27 5.75 22.97
N TRP A 66 -5.27 5.04 22.45
CA TRP A 66 -6.13 5.55 21.38
C TRP A 66 -6.93 6.76 21.86
N GLN A 67 -7.07 7.75 20.98
CA GLN A 67 -7.95 8.88 21.22
C GLN A 67 -9.27 8.68 20.50
N PHE A 68 -10.37 9.09 21.13
CA PHE A 68 -11.58 9.43 20.39
C PHE A 68 -11.38 10.83 19.82
N PRO A 69 -11.19 10.98 18.51
CA PRO A 69 -10.90 12.29 17.94
C PRO A 69 -12.10 13.21 18.15
N THR A 70 -11.85 14.39 18.71
CA THR A 70 -12.86 15.47 18.82
C THR A 70 -13.28 16.00 17.46
N ILE A 71 -12.39 15.90 16.46
CA ILE A 71 -12.65 16.23 15.06
C ILE A 71 -12.15 15.05 14.20
N PRO A 72 -13.02 14.10 13.85
CA PRO A 72 -12.62 12.88 13.13
C PRO A 72 -11.88 13.16 11.83
N ASP A 73 -12.25 14.23 11.12
CA ASP A 73 -11.65 14.61 9.84
C ASP A 73 -10.20 15.11 9.93
N ILE A 74 -9.66 15.38 11.13
CA ILE A 74 -8.27 15.82 11.32
C ILE A 74 -7.32 14.61 11.48
N CYS A 75 -7.78 13.54 12.11
CA CYS A 75 -6.97 12.35 12.37
C CYS A 75 -6.60 11.67 11.06
N CYS A 76 -5.29 11.56 10.79
CA CYS A 76 -4.78 11.03 9.54
C CYS A 76 -3.49 10.21 9.67
N ILE A 77 -2.82 10.24 10.82
CA ILE A 77 -1.57 9.51 11.05
C ILE A 77 -1.83 8.37 12.03
N TYR A 78 -1.55 7.14 11.57
CA TYR A 78 -1.95 5.91 12.24
C TYR A 78 -0.75 5.05 12.64
N ARG A 79 -0.90 4.32 13.74
CA ARG A 79 -0.09 3.12 13.98
C ARG A 79 -0.59 2.00 13.06
N VAL A 80 0.34 1.32 12.42
CA VAL A 80 0.07 0.18 11.55
C VAL A 80 -0.58 -0.93 12.37
N PRO A 81 -1.73 -1.49 11.91
CA PRO A 81 -2.40 -2.58 12.59
C PRO A 81 -1.46 -3.76 12.87
N TYR A 82 -1.62 -4.36 14.05
CA TYR A 82 -0.73 -5.43 14.51
C TYR A 82 -0.72 -6.64 13.56
N SER A 83 -1.88 -6.99 12.98
CA SER A 83 -2.03 -8.05 11.97
C SER A 83 -1.13 -7.84 10.75
N MET A 84 -1.00 -6.60 10.28
CA MET A 84 -0.14 -6.23 9.15
C MET A 84 1.34 -6.14 9.56
N ARG A 85 1.60 -5.66 10.79
CA ARG A 85 2.95 -5.52 11.34
C ARG A 85 3.66 -6.86 11.51
N GLN A 86 2.95 -7.89 11.99
CA GLN A 86 3.55 -9.20 12.26
C GLN A 86 4.14 -9.88 11.00
N LEU A 87 3.62 -9.54 9.82
CA LEU A 87 4.06 -10.13 8.54
C LEU A 87 5.43 -9.61 8.12
N ASP A 88 5.72 -8.34 8.39
CA ASP A 88 7.01 -7.73 8.11
C ASP A 88 7.25 -6.49 9.00
N PRO A 89 7.79 -6.67 10.22
CA PRO A 89 7.96 -5.57 11.17
C PRO A 89 8.91 -4.47 10.69
N GLU A 90 9.96 -4.82 9.94
CA GLU A 90 11.00 -3.87 9.51
C GLU A 90 10.51 -2.89 8.44
N SER A 91 9.47 -3.26 7.67
CA SER A 91 8.85 -2.38 6.67
C SER A 91 8.16 -1.14 7.28
N TYR A 92 7.91 -1.13 8.59
CA TYR A 92 7.24 -0.01 9.27
C TYR A 92 8.18 0.72 10.22
N ILE A 93 9.49 0.44 10.20
CA ILE A 93 10.48 1.08 11.06
C ILE A 93 11.38 1.97 10.20
N PRO A 94 11.54 3.27 10.55
CA PRO A 94 12.48 4.13 9.86
C PRO A 94 13.89 3.53 9.93
N GLN A 95 14.66 3.67 8.86
CA GLN A 95 16.01 3.12 8.81
C GLN A 95 17.04 4.14 9.28
N PHE A 96 16.72 5.43 9.17
CA PHE A 96 17.67 6.50 9.43
C PHE A 96 17.05 7.76 10.04
N VAL A 97 15.95 8.30 9.50
CA VAL A 97 15.34 9.53 10.02
C VAL A 97 14.01 9.26 10.69
N ILE A 98 13.92 9.64 11.97
CA ILE A 98 12.68 9.60 12.75
C ILE A 98 11.98 10.95 12.56
N ILE A 99 10.69 10.96 12.27
CA ILE A 99 9.88 12.16 12.08
C ILE A 99 8.58 12.00 12.88
N GLY A 100 8.25 13.05 13.64
CA GLY A 100 7.06 13.09 14.46
C GLY A 100 7.13 12.14 15.68
N PRO A 101 6.00 12.01 16.40
CA PRO A 101 5.97 11.46 17.74
C PRO A 101 5.87 9.93 17.80
N LEU A 102 5.35 9.24 16.79
CA LEU A 102 5.01 7.81 16.91
C LEU A 102 6.24 6.89 17.00
N HIS A 103 7.40 7.34 16.50
CA HIS A 103 8.68 6.64 16.65
C HIS A 103 9.59 7.26 17.73
N HIS A 104 9.06 8.18 18.55
CA HIS A 104 9.84 8.86 19.58
C HIS A 104 10.47 7.89 20.60
N SER A 105 9.83 6.74 20.86
CA SER A 105 10.40 5.69 21.71
C SER A 105 11.72 5.13 21.16
N LEU A 106 11.91 5.08 19.83
CA LEU A 106 13.16 4.63 19.20
C LEU A 106 14.29 5.63 19.46
N LYS A 107 13.99 6.93 19.45
CA LYS A 107 14.97 7.97 19.84
C LYS A 107 15.39 7.81 21.29
N SER A 108 14.43 7.57 22.18
CA SER A 108 14.71 7.29 23.60
C SER A 108 15.55 6.02 23.80
N GLN A 109 15.31 4.97 23.02
CA GLN A 109 16.13 3.74 23.04
C GLN A 109 17.54 4.01 22.51
N ALA A 110 17.68 4.75 21.42
CA ALA A 110 18.98 5.12 20.87
C ALA A 110 19.84 5.91 21.86
N LEU A 111 19.23 6.85 22.61
CA LEU A 111 19.91 7.60 23.67
C LEU A 111 20.43 6.69 24.81
N LYS A 112 19.72 5.60 25.13
CA LYS A 112 20.20 4.63 26.14
C LYS A 112 21.39 3.81 25.64
N CYS A 113 21.56 3.69 24.33
CA CYS A 113 22.71 3.03 23.69
C CYS A 113 23.88 4.00 23.42
N LEU A 114 23.86 5.22 23.97
CA LEU A 114 24.92 6.19 23.73
C LEU A 114 26.29 5.64 24.16
N GLY A 115 27.25 5.64 23.23
CA GLY A 115 28.60 5.09 23.43
C GLY A 115 28.78 3.63 23.01
N ASP A 116 27.69 2.91 22.71
CA ASP A 116 27.77 1.59 22.07
C ASP A 116 27.91 1.75 20.55
N ILE A 117 29.15 1.61 20.07
CA ILE A 117 29.48 1.73 18.64
C ILE A 117 29.01 0.54 17.79
N THR A 118 28.52 -0.54 18.42
CA THR A 118 28.08 -1.74 17.70
C THR A 118 26.63 -1.65 17.20
N ASN A 119 25.82 -0.79 17.83
CA ASN A 119 24.44 -0.55 17.40
C ASN A 119 24.36 0.57 16.36
N THR A 120 24.66 0.22 15.11
CA THR A 120 24.72 1.16 13.98
C THR A 120 23.40 1.88 13.71
N LYS A 121 22.25 1.24 13.94
CA LYS A 121 20.91 1.84 13.76
C LYS A 121 20.66 2.96 14.78
N SER A 122 20.96 2.71 16.06
CA SER A 122 20.86 3.74 17.12
C SER A 122 21.79 4.93 16.86
N ILE A 123 23.03 4.66 16.41
CA ILE A 123 23.98 5.72 16.04
C ILE A 123 23.44 6.54 14.87
N GLY A 124 22.85 5.88 13.87
CA GLY A 124 22.19 6.54 12.74
C GLY A 124 21.13 7.54 13.19
N TYR A 125 20.23 7.12 14.10
CA TYR A 125 19.21 8.01 14.66
C TYR A 125 19.82 9.21 15.39
N LEU A 126 20.82 9.00 16.25
CA LEU A 126 21.46 10.10 16.99
C LEU A 126 22.18 11.07 16.04
N ASN A 127 22.86 10.56 15.02
CA ASN A 127 23.49 11.38 13.99
C ASN A 127 22.45 12.25 13.24
N MET A 128 21.27 11.68 12.95
CA MET A 128 20.20 12.42 12.30
C MET A 128 19.61 13.50 13.20
N GLU A 129 19.43 13.24 14.49
CA GLU A 129 18.97 14.26 15.44
C GLU A 129 19.96 15.45 15.54
N GLU A 130 21.26 15.20 15.47
CA GLU A 130 22.26 16.28 15.37
C GLU A 130 22.24 16.98 14.00
N HIS A 131 22.05 16.23 12.91
CA HIS A 131 21.94 16.83 11.57
C HIS A 131 20.72 17.74 11.43
N LYS A 132 19.59 17.42 12.07
CA LYS A 132 18.41 18.30 12.11
C LYS A 132 18.74 19.67 12.73
N LYS A 133 19.59 19.70 13.77
CA LYS A 133 20.04 20.98 14.38
C LYS A 133 20.93 21.77 13.43
N ILE A 134 21.84 21.10 12.72
CA ILE A 134 22.67 21.73 11.69
C ILE A 134 21.78 22.31 10.58
N TYR A 135 20.78 21.55 10.12
CA TYR A 135 19.84 21.98 9.09
C TYR A 135 19.00 23.17 9.55
N LEU A 136 18.54 23.17 10.81
CA LEU A 136 17.85 24.31 11.41
C LEU A 136 18.74 25.57 11.43
N GLU A 137 20.02 25.45 11.78
CA GLU A 137 20.95 26.58 11.75
C GLU A 137 21.17 27.10 10.31
N LYS A 138 21.36 26.19 9.35
CA LYS A 138 21.55 26.56 7.93
C LYS A 138 20.30 27.21 7.34
N PHE A 139 19.13 26.66 7.64
CA PHE A 139 17.86 27.23 7.22
C PHE A 139 17.64 28.61 7.85
N SER A 140 17.92 28.77 9.15
CA SER A 140 17.86 30.07 9.85
C SER A 140 18.71 31.14 9.15
N GLN A 141 19.90 30.78 8.67
CA GLN A 141 20.75 31.69 7.89
C GLN A 141 20.11 32.10 6.55
N ARG A 142 19.27 31.26 5.93
CA ARG A 142 18.55 31.57 4.68
C ARG A 142 17.36 32.53 4.89
N VAL A 143 16.62 32.40 5.99
CA VAL A 143 15.29 33.05 6.15
C VAL A 143 15.27 34.26 7.10
N GLY A 144 16.42 34.87 7.39
CA GLY A 144 16.48 36.08 8.22
C GLY A 144 16.74 35.82 9.72
N GLY A 145 17.31 34.66 10.05
CA GLY A 145 17.85 34.33 11.36
C GLY A 145 16.81 33.95 12.40
N LYS A 146 17.19 34.13 13.67
CA LYS A 146 16.40 33.67 14.84
C LYS A 146 14.95 34.16 14.84
N LYS A 147 14.68 35.38 14.39
CA LYS A 147 13.33 35.95 14.38
C LYS A 147 12.35 35.15 13.51
N ALA A 148 12.81 34.60 12.39
CA ALA A 148 11.97 33.77 11.52
C ALA A 148 11.66 32.42 12.18
N ILE A 149 12.68 31.80 12.79
CA ILE A 149 12.52 30.54 13.54
C ILE A 149 11.59 30.71 14.74
N ASP A 150 11.69 31.82 15.47
CA ASP A 150 10.76 32.16 16.56
C ASP A 150 9.32 32.34 16.04
N GLY A 151 9.14 32.81 14.80
CA GLY A 151 7.84 32.88 14.15
C GLY A 151 7.25 31.50 13.84
N PHE A 152 8.07 30.59 13.32
CA PHE A 152 7.66 29.21 13.06
C PHE A 152 7.27 28.47 14.34
N ARG A 153 8.04 28.67 15.41
CA ARG A 153 7.73 28.14 16.73
C ARG A 153 6.33 28.57 17.19
N ARG A 154 6.00 29.87 17.08
CA ARG A 154 4.68 30.39 17.49
C ARG A 154 3.54 29.77 16.69
N ILE A 155 3.71 29.60 15.37
CA ILE A 155 2.71 28.95 14.53
C ILE A 155 2.45 27.51 15.01
N ILE A 156 3.51 26.77 15.36
CA ILE A 156 3.39 25.40 15.88
C ILE A 156 2.75 25.39 17.27
N GLU A 157 3.09 26.35 18.16
CA GLU A 157 2.46 26.50 19.48
C GLU A 157 0.96 26.79 19.36
N GLU A 158 0.57 27.67 18.43
CA GLU A 158 -0.84 28.02 18.17
C GLU A 158 -1.65 26.84 17.62
N ASP A 159 -1.04 25.98 16.80
CA ASP A 159 -1.71 24.82 16.19
C ASP A 159 -1.43 23.50 16.92
N GLU A 160 -0.76 23.51 18.08
CA GLU A 160 -0.30 22.28 18.76
C GLU A 160 -1.43 21.26 18.94
N GLU A 161 -2.61 21.71 19.36
CA GLU A 161 -3.79 20.86 19.54
C GLU A 161 -4.20 20.16 18.24
N MET A 162 -4.23 20.88 17.11
CA MET A 162 -4.58 20.32 15.81
C MET A 162 -3.52 19.36 15.28
N ILE A 163 -2.24 19.67 15.51
CA ILE A 163 -1.13 18.80 15.14
C ILE A 163 -1.23 17.48 15.92
N ARG A 164 -1.49 17.55 17.24
CA ARG A 164 -1.68 16.36 18.08
C ARG A 164 -2.92 15.56 17.67
N ALA A 165 -4.02 16.23 17.36
CA ALA A 165 -5.25 15.60 16.89
C ALA A 165 -5.12 14.91 15.52
N SER A 166 -4.03 15.17 14.78
CA SER A 166 -3.73 14.47 13.53
C SER A 166 -3.27 13.03 13.75
N TYR A 167 -2.86 12.67 14.97
CA TYR A 167 -2.42 11.33 15.33
C TYR A 167 -3.55 10.53 15.99
N SER A 168 -3.75 9.29 15.56
CA SER A 168 -4.74 8.37 16.16
C SER A 168 -4.44 7.99 17.61
N GLU A 169 -3.16 8.04 18.00
CA GLU A 169 -2.70 7.78 19.35
C GLU A 169 -2.43 9.08 20.11
N SER A 170 -2.69 9.05 21.41
CA SER A 170 -2.41 10.16 22.28
C SER A 170 -0.93 10.46 22.34
N THR A 171 -0.60 11.72 22.11
CA THR A 171 0.76 12.27 22.23
C THR A 171 0.93 13.11 23.50
N THR A 172 -0.09 13.20 24.36
CA THR A 172 -0.10 14.07 25.56
C THR A 172 0.97 13.73 26.58
N TRP A 173 1.54 12.52 26.50
CA TRP A 173 2.68 12.09 27.30
C TRP A 173 3.99 12.82 26.92
N ILE A 174 4.04 13.47 25.75
CA ILE A 174 5.14 14.36 25.34
C ILE A 174 4.80 15.78 25.80
N PRO A 175 5.62 16.41 26.67
CA PRO A 175 5.41 17.78 27.10
C PRO A 175 5.31 18.75 25.92
N SER A 176 4.44 19.77 26.01
CA SER A 176 4.19 20.75 24.95
C SER A 176 5.48 21.34 24.36
N GLN A 177 6.39 21.81 25.22
CA GLN A 177 7.68 22.37 24.78
C GLN A 177 8.49 21.38 23.93
N GLU A 178 8.59 20.12 24.35
CA GLU A 178 9.33 19.09 23.63
C GLU A 178 8.64 18.70 22.31
N PHE A 179 7.31 18.66 22.32
CA PHE A 179 6.52 18.40 21.11
C PHE A 179 6.70 19.51 20.08
N VAL A 180 6.55 20.77 20.47
CA VAL A 180 6.78 21.93 19.60
C VAL A 180 8.20 21.92 19.03
N ASP A 181 9.20 21.64 19.88
CA ASP A 181 10.60 21.52 19.44
C ASP A 181 10.79 20.40 18.42
N MET A 182 10.16 19.24 18.63
CA MET A 182 10.19 18.12 17.69
C MET A 182 9.61 18.50 16.34
N ILE A 183 8.38 19.05 16.32
CA ILE A 183 7.72 19.45 15.07
C ILE A 183 8.55 20.51 14.34
N LEU A 184 9.14 21.48 15.06
CA LEU A 184 9.97 22.52 14.46
C LEU A 184 11.22 21.93 13.77
N HIS A 185 11.98 21.08 14.47
CA HIS A 185 13.20 20.50 13.92
C HIS A 185 12.90 19.57 12.73
N ASP A 186 11.84 18.77 12.85
CA ASP A 186 11.44 17.81 11.83
C ASP A 186 10.92 18.53 10.57
N SER A 187 10.08 19.55 10.74
CA SER A 187 9.54 20.35 9.62
C SER A 187 10.67 21.08 8.89
N VAL A 188 11.56 21.76 9.62
CA VAL A 188 12.67 22.52 9.01
C VAL A 188 13.68 21.59 8.35
N PHE A 189 13.95 20.41 8.94
CA PHE A 189 14.77 19.40 8.31
C PHE A 189 14.21 18.98 6.94
N ILE A 190 12.90 18.71 6.86
CA ILE A 190 12.24 18.33 5.60
C ILE A 190 12.46 19.41 4.54
N LEU A 191 12.14 20.68 4.83
CA LEU A 191 12.29 21.75 3.83
C LEU A 191 13.76 21.98 3.44
N GLU A 192 14.68 22.07 4.40
CA GLU A 192 16.11 22.29 4.09
C GLU A 192 16.70 21.11 3.31
N PHE A 193 16.27 19.87 3.59
CA PHE A 193 16.63 18.71 2.79
C PHE A 193 16.15 18.85 1.35
N ILE A 194 14.89 19.25 1.12
CA ILE A 194 14.34 19.49 -0.22
C ILE A 194 15.14 20.58 -0.95
N LEU A 195 15.36 21.74 -0.32
CA LEU A 195 16.11 22.84 -0.94
C LEU A 195 17.51 22.42 -1.39
N ARG A 196 18.17 21.52 -0.64
CA ARG A 196 19.51 21.01 -0.94
C ARG A 196 19.53 19.98 -2.06
N ILE A 197 18.57 19.05 -2.11
CA ILE A 197 18.50 18.08 -3.21
C ILE A 197 18.20 18.77 -4.55
N SER A 198 17.43 19.87 -4.53
CA SER A 198 17.07 20.66 -5.71
C SER A 198 18.17 21.64 -6.16
N GLU A 199 19.15 21.94 -5.30
CA GLU A 199 20.32 22.71 -5.71
C GLU A 199 21.14 21.84 -6.67
N GLN A 200 21.43 22.30 -7.89
CA GLN A 200 22.21 21.54 -8.87
C GLN A 200 23.72 21.70 -8.64
N GLY A 201 24.49 20.62 -8.82
CA GLY A 201 25.95 20.67 -8.84
C GLY A 201 26.61 19.29 -8.66
N THR A 202 27.71 19.03 -9.37
CA THR A 202 28.45 17.76 -9.34
C THR A 202 29.57 17.71 -8.29
N THR A 203 29.83 18.82 -7.60
CA THR A 203 30.88 18.94 -6.58
C THR A 203 30.37 18.50 -5.22
N LYS A 204 31.19 17.73 -4.48
CA LYS A 204 30.92 17.37 -3.08
C LYS A 204 30.66 18.60 -2.23
N ARG A 205 29.57 18.57 -1.45
CA ARG A 205 29.13 19.70 -0.59
C ARG A 205 29.60 19.56 0.85
N GLY A 206 30.13 18.40 1.22
CA GLY A 206 30.44 18.06 2.61
C GLY A 206 29.19 17.72 3.42
N ASP A 207 28.06 17.48 2.75
CA ASP A 207 26.80 17.07 3.36
C ASP A 207 26.56 15.59 3.04
N PRO A 208 26.67 14.67 4.02
CA PRO A 208 26.52 13.24 3.76
C PRO A 208 25.18 12.86 3.14
N LEU A 209 24.10 13.60 3.45
CA LEU A 209 22.75 13.30 2.95
C LEU A 209 22.58 13.65 1.46
N ILE A 210 23.44 14.54 0.95
CA ILE A 210 23.44 14.96 -0.46
C ILE A 210 24.55 14.26 -1.24
N ASP A 211 25.73 14.13 -0.64
CA ASP A 211 26.90 13.53 -1.28
C ASP A 211 26.81 11.99 -1.37
N GLN A 212 25.97 11.34 -0.55
CA GLN A 212 25.76 9.89 -0.56
C GLN A 212 24.34 9.54 -1.01
N HIS A 213 24.23 9.07 -2.25
CA HIS A 213 22.95 8.74 -2.88
C HIS A 213 22.10 7.76 -2.05
N THR A 214 22.73 6.72 -1.48
CA THR A 214 22.05 5.74 -0.62
C THR A 214 21.37 6.39 0.58
N LEU A 215 22.04 7.31 1.29
CA LEU A 215 21.43 8.01 2.43
C LEU A 215 20.26 8.88 1.98
N SER A 216 20.41 9.57 0.85
CA SER A 216 19.35 10.42 0.29
C SER A 216 18.09 9.61 -0.06
N ILE A 217 18.25 8.39 -0.59
CA ILE A 217 17.13 7.48 -0.88
C ILE A 217 16.52 6.98 0.43
N THR A 218 17.34 6.56 1.40
CA THR A 218 16.85 6.08 2.70
C THR A 218 16.02 7.14 3.42
N VAL A 219 16.46 8.41 3.40
CA VAL A 219 15.69 9.54 3.96
C VAL A 219 14.34 9.68 3.26
N ARG A 220 14.30 9.69 1.92
CA ARG A 220 13.04 9.76 1.16
C ARG A 220 12.10 8.60 1.48
N ASN A 221 12.62 7.39 1.58
CA ASN A 221 11.81 6.21 1.91
C ASN A 221 11.27 6.26 3.34
N ASP A 222 12.06 6.76 4.30
CA ASP A 222 11.60 6.94 5.67
C ASP A 222 10.51 8.03 5.78
N LEU A 223 10.57 9.06 4.94
CA LEU A 223 9.53 10.08 4.83
C LEU A 223 8.21 9.55 4.24
N LEU A 224 8.18 8.33 3.67
CA LEU A 224 6.97 7.70 3.14
C LEU A 224 6.32 6.72 4.12
N LEU A 225 6.90 6.49 5.29
CA LEU A 225 6.35 5.54 6.27
C LEU A 225 5.18 6.12 7.02
N LEU A 226 4.08 5.37 7.11
CA LEU A 226 2.81 5.81 7.68
C LEU A 226 2.97 6.37 9.10
N GLU A 227 3.87 5.79 9.88
CA GLU A 227 4.06 6.13 11.28
C GLU A 227 5.20 7.14 11.51
N ASN A 228 5.80 7.65 10.44
CA ASN A 228 6.93 8.57 10.45
C ASN A 228 6.57 9.88 9.74
N GLN A 229 5.42 10.45 10.12
CA GLN A 229 4.77 11.55 9.39
C GLN A 229 4.57 12.79 10.27
N LEU A 230 4.55 13.94 9.61
CA LEU A 230 3.93 15.17 10.09
C LEU A 230 2.68 15.45 9.26
N PRO A 231 1.63 16.06 9.84
CA PRO A 231 0.47 16.44 9.06
C PRO A 231 0.86 17.53 8.05
N TYR A 232 0.41 17.41 6.81
CA TYR A 232 0.86 18.28 5.73
C TYR A 232 0.45 19.74 5.93
N PHE A 233 -0.71 19.99 6.55
CA PHE A 233 -1.21 21.34 6.78
C PHE A 233 -0.22 22.22 7.56
N ILE A 234 0.53 21.65 8.53
CA ILE A 234 1.49 22.45 9.30
C ILE A 234 2.70 22.79 8.44
N LEU A 235 3.11 21.89 7.54
CA LEU A 235 4.19 22.14 6.60
C LEU A 235 3.80 23.24 5.60
N GLU A 236 2.59 23.18 5.04
CA GLU A 236 2.03 24.24 4.17
C GLU A 236 2.01 25.59 4.90
N LYS A 237 1.45 25.64 6.11
CA LYS A 237 1.33 26.87 6.89
C LYS A 237 2.70 27.50 7.23
N LEU A 238 3.72 26.66 7.47
CA LEU A 238 5.08 27.12 7.73
C LEU A 238 5.80 27.59 6.45
N PHE A 239 5.59 26.92 5.32
CA PHE A 239 6.48 27.02 4.17
C PHE A 239 5.91 27.73 2.95
N ASP A 240 4.59 27.75 2.74
CA ASP A 240 3.97 28.53 1.66
C ASP A 240 4.35 30.02 1.69
N PRO A 241 4.49 30.68 2.85
CA PRO A 241 4.93 32.08 2.88
C PRO A 241 6.41 32.29 2.56
N VAL A 242 7.23 31.25 2.69
CA VAL A 242 8.70 31.35 2.67
C VAL A 242 9.31 30.77 1.39
N VAL A 243 8.73 29.70 0.85
CA VAL A 243 9.24 29.06 -0.37
C VAL A 243 9.32 30.03 -1.55
N PRO A 244 8.31 30.87 -1.85
CA PRO A 244 8.41 31.84 -2.96
C PRO A 244 9.54 32.87 -2.80
N ILE A 245 10.03 33.10 -1.57
CA ILE A 245 11.17 33.98 -1.28
C ILE A 245 12.50 33.27 -1.58
N LEU A 246 12.59 31.98 -1.24
CA LEU A 246 13.79 31.16 -1.42
C LEU A 246 13.93 30.60 -2.85
N ARG A 247 12.79 30.27 -3.47
CA ARG A 247 12.63 29.68 -4.80
C ARG A 247 11.52 30.42 -5.54
N PRO A 248 11.85 31.52 -6.25
CA PRO A 248 10.85 32.30 -6.95
C PRO A 248 10.08 31.48 -7.99
N ASN A 249 8.75 31.61 -8.00
CA ASN A 249 7.81 30.88 -8.87
C ASN A 249 7.60 29.40 -8.55
N GLU A 250 8.06 28.91 -7.40
CA GLU A 250 7.78 27.57 -6.93
C GLU A 250 6.95 27.64 -5.64
N THR A 251 6.13 26.62 -5.42
CA THR A 251 5.34 26.40 -4.21
C THR A 251 5.94 25.28 -3.38
N PHE A 252 5.63 25.23 -2.08
CA PHE A 252 6.07 24.12 -1.24
C PHE A 252 5.53 22.77 -1.76
N ARG A 253 4.31 22.78 -2.29
CA ARG A 253 3.70 21.61 -2.93
C ARG A 253 4.50 21.09 -4.12
N GLU A 254 4.90 21.97 -5.04
CA GLU A 254 5.71 21.59 -6.20
C GLU A 254 7.06 21.01 -5.76
N LEU A 255 7.72 21.64 -4.78
CA LEU A 255 8.97 21.12 -4.21
C LEU A 255 8.82 19.69 -3.63
N VAL A 256 7.69 19.38 -2.98
CA VAL A 256 7.43 18.04 -2.44
C VAL A 256 7.13 17.03 -3.56
N ILE A 257 6.29 17.40 -4.53
CA ILE A 257 5.87 16.48 -5.60
C ILE A 257 7.04 16.21 -6.55
N ASP A 258 7.71 17.26 -7.02
CA ASP A 258 8.69 17.17 -8.09
C ASP A 258 10.07 16.83 -7.54
N ASP A 259 10.62 17.65 -6.63
CA ASP A 259 12.01 17.51 -6.22
C ASP A 259 12.23 16.40 -5.18
N LEU A 260 11.30 16.24 -4.22
CA LEU A 260 11.45 15.23 -3.17
C LEU A 260 11.14 13.83 -3.68
N PHE A 261 10.03 13.64 -4.39
CA PHE A 261 9.53 12.32 -4.77
C PHE A 261 9.51 12.03 -6.27
N GLY A 262 9.59 13.02 -7.16
CA GLY A 262 9.51 12.80 -8.61
C GLY A 262 8.16 12.26 -9.06
N PHE A 263 7.07 12.79 -8.49
CA PHE A 263 5.69 12.46 -8.84
C PHE A 263 5.08 13.49 -9.80
N ASP A 264 5.92 14.16 -10.60
CA ASP A 264 5.50 15.17 -11.56
C ASP A 264 4.40 14.61 -12.48
N THR A 265 3.33 15.38 -12.68
CA THR A 265 2.16 15.02 -13.50
C THR A 265 1.33 13.81 -13.02
N LYS A 266 1.71 13.15 -11.92
CA LYS A 266 0.99 11.98 -11.37
C LYS A 266 -0.12 12.34 -10.38
N VAL A 267 -0.10 13.57 -9.88
CA VAL A 267 -1.06 14.09 -8.92
C VAL A 267 -1.64 15.39 -9.44
N GLY A 268 -2.96 15.52 -9.43
CA GLY A 268 -3.68 16.71 -9.85
C GLY A 268 -3.41 17.91 -8.94
N ASN A 269 -3.52 19.11 -9.53
CA ASN A 269 -3.31 20.36 -8.80
C ASN A 269 -4.30 20.57 -7.65
N ASN A 270 -5.50 19.97 -7.75
CA ASN A 270 -6.55 20.09 -6.74
C ASN A 270 -6.53 18.96 -5.69
N SER A 271 -5.62 18.00 -5.84
CA SER A 271 -5.57 16.83 -4.98
C SER A 271 -5.10 17.20 -3.58
N LYS A 272 -5.84 16.76 -2.57
CA LYS A 272 -5.50 17.02 -1.18
C LYS A 272 -4.93 15.75 -0.58
N PHE A 273 -3.74 15.86 -0.02
CA PHE A 273 -3.11 14.79 0.74
C PHE A 273 -2.78 15.31 2.14
N ARG A 274 -2.91 14.44 3.13
CA ARG A 274 -2.82 14.81 4.55
C ARG A 274 -1.42 14.67 5.13
N HIS A 275 -0.56 13.89 4.47
CA HIS A 275 0.86 13.67 4.77
C HIS A 275 1.50 12.93 3.56
N PHE A 276 2.79 12.61 3.62
CA PHE A 276 3.52 12.06 2.46
C PHE A 276 3.13 10.62 2.08
N THR A 277 2.79 9.76 3.04
CA THR A 277 2.21 8.44 2.70
C THR A 277 0.87 8.57 1.98
N ASP A 278 0.05 9.57 2.35
CA ASP A 278 -1.23 9.85 1.69
C ASP A 278 -1.03 10.43 0.29
N LEU A 279 -0.02 11.29 0.09
CA LEU A 279 0.42 11.72 -1.24
C LEU A 279 0.76 10.52 -2.12
N ASN A 280 1.50 9.55 -1.59
CA ASN A 280 1.86 8.33 -2.31
C ASN A 280 0.61 7.51 -2.67
N ARG A 281 -0.39 7.43 -1.79
CA ARG A 281 -1.70 6.84 -2.14
C ARG A 281 -2.38 7.60 -3.27
N CYS A 282 -2.43 8.95 -3.22
CA CYS A 282 -3.03 9.78 -4.27
C CYS A 282 -2.44 9.47 -5.65
N VAL A 283 -1.12 9.32 -5.75
CA VAL A 283 -0.42 8.95 -6.99
C VAL A 283 -1.01 7.69 -7.64
N TYR A 284 -1.36 6.67 -6.86
CA TYR A 284 -1.97 5.45 -7.39
C TYR A 284 -3.45 5.64 -7.75
N VAL A 285 -4.21 6.27 -6.86
CA VAL A 285 -5.68 6.34 -6.97
C VAL A 285 -6.13 7.29 -8.07
N GLU A 286 -5.42 8.39 -8.28
CA GLU A 286 -5.79 9.39 -9.30
C GLU A 286 -5.64 8.89 -10.74
N THR A 287 -4.89 7.81 -10.93
CA THR A 287 -4.80 7.16 -12.24
C THR A 287 -6.06 6.37 -12.61
N LEU A 288 -6.98 6.15 -11.67
CA LEU A 288 -8.19 5.38 -11.90
C LEU A 288 -9.27 6.22 -12.63
N PRO A 289 -9.90 5.70 -13.70
CA PRO A 289 -10.85 6.45 -14.51
C PRO A 289 -12.19 6.77 -13.81
N GLU A 290 -12.55 6.04 -12.76
CA GLU A 290 -13.76 6.26 -11.97
C GLU A 290 -13.39 6.58 -10.52
N HIS A 291 -13.43 7.85 -10.15
CA HIS A 291 -13.38 8.30 -8.75
C HIS A 291 -14.80 8.25 -8.17
N GLY A 292 -15.29 7.04 -7.92
CA GLY A 292 -16.68 6.81 -7.55
C GLY A 292 -16.82 6.09 -6.23
N LYS A 293 -17.47 6.74 -5.25
CA LYS A 293 -18.16 6.06 -4.16
C LYS A 293 -19.27 5.20 -4.76
N GLY A 294 -18.98 3.93 -4.96
CA GLY A 294 -19.96 2.92 -5.32
C GLY A 294 -19.72 1.72 -4.43
N SER A 295 -20.79 1.15 -3.88
CA SER A 295 -20.73 -0.21 -3.34
C SER A 295 -20.31 -1.11 -4.49
N PHE A 296 -19.10 -1.65 -4.41
CA PHE A 296 -18.66 -2.69 -5.33
C PHE A 296 -19.12 -4.02 -4.76
N PRO A 297 -19.57 -4.99 -5.57
CA PRO A 297 -19.84 -6.31 -5.03
C PRO A 297 -18.56 -6.96 -4.52
N GLU A 298 -18.71 -7.93 -3.63
CA GLU A 298 -17.62 -8.85 -3.25
C GLU A 298 -16.99 -9.47 -4.51
N MET A 299 -15.67 -9.61 -4.50
CA MET A 299 -14.93 -10.16 -5.65
C MET A 299 -15.19 -11.66 -5.76
N GLU A 300 -15.72 -12.14 -6.88
CA GLU A 300 -15.85 -13.58 -7.11
C GLU A 300 -14.48 -14.28 -7.23
N TYR A 301 -14.45 -15.59 -6.97
CA TYR A 301 -13.27 -16.41 -7.28
C TYR A 301 -12.92 -16.32 -8.78
N VAL A 302 -11.68 -16.00 -9.07
CA VAL A 302 -11.11 -15.99 -10.43
C VAL A 302 -10.11 -17.15 -10.58
N HIS A 303 -10.06 -17.74 -11.78
CA HIS A 303 -9.02 -18.72 -12.09
C HIS A 303 -7.65 -18.06 -12.22
N ASN A 304 -6.59 -18.80 -11.86
CA ASN A 304 -5.21 -18.34 -12.02
C ASN A 304 -4.83 -18.09 -13.50
N ALA A 305 -3.77 -17.33 -13.71
CA ALA A 305 -3.38 -16.82 -15.02
C ALA A 305 -3.15 -17.91 -16.07
N ASP A 306 -2.49 -19.01 -15.70
CA ASP A 306 -2.23 -20.17 -16.56
C ASP A 306 -3.54 -20.82 -17.04
N LYS A 307 -4.54 -20.99 -16.16
CA LYS A 307 -5.85 -21.52 -16.55
C LYS A 307 -6.57 -20.56 -17.48
N LEU A 308 -6.57 -19.27 -17.17
CA LEU A 308 -7.22 -18.25 -18.01
C LEU A 308 -6.58 -18.18 -19.40
N ASP A 309 -5.25 -18.24 -19.49
CA ASP A 309 -4.51 -18.26 -20.76
C ASP A 309 -4.88 -19.49 -21.60
N ARG A 310 -4.90 -20.68 -20.97
CA ARG A 310 -5.38 -21.91 -21.63
C ARG A 310 -6.85 -21.84 -22.04
N GLY A 311 -7.65 -21.04 -21.35
CA GLY A 311 -9.06 -20.74 -21.65
C GLY A 311 -9.26 -19.69 -22.76
N GLY A 312 -8.17 -19.18 -23.34
CA GLY A 312 -8.21 -18.25 -24.47
C GLY A 312 -8.26 -16.77 -24.08
N ILE A 313 -8.08 -16.45 -22.80
CA ILE A 313 -7.90 -15.06 -22.34
C ILE A 313 -6.45 -14.66 -22.58
N LYS A 314 -6.23 -13.50 -23.20
CA LYS A 314 -4.90 -12.97 -23.46
C LYS A 314 -4.50 -11.97 -22.40
N PHE A 315 -3.24 -12.03 -21.97
CA PHE A 315 -2.66 -11.05 -21.05
C PHE A 315 -1.80 -10.03 -21.82
N LYS A 316 -1.91 -8.75 -21.46
CA LYS A 316 -1.10 -7.68 -22.03
C LYS A 316 -0.71 -6.65 -20.97
N ALA A 317 0.57 -6.30 -20.90
CA ALA A 317 1.03 -5.21 -20.04
C ALA A 317 0.57 -3.84 -20.57
N VAL A 318 0.25 -2.93 -19.65
CA VAL A 318 0.11 -1.50 -19.89
C VAL A 318 1.36 -0.82 -19.32
N GLU A 319 2.18 -0.22 -20.19
CA GLU A 319 3.43 0.43 -19.79
C GLU A 319 3.16 1.86 -19.33
N GLU A 320 2.59 1.99 -18.14
CA GLU A 320 2.45 3.26 -17.44
C GLU A 320 2.77 3.02 -15.96
N ASP A 321 3.78 3.73 -15.44
CA ASP A 321 4.21 3.58 -14.05
C ASP A 321 3.13 4.08 -13.09
N LEU A 322 2.96 3.34 -11.99
CA LEU A 322 2.06 3.66 -10.87
C LEU A 322 0.56 3.66 -11.22
N LEU A 323 0.21 3.09 -12.39
CA LEU A 323 -1.17 2.90 -12.83
C LEU A 323 -1.80 1.68 -12.11
N LEU A 324 -3.05 1.81 -11.66
CA LEU A 324 -3.84 0.70 -11.11
C LEU A 324 -4.95 0.20 -12.06
N ASP A 325 -5.23 0.94 -13.14
CA ASP A 325 -6.35 0.66 -14.04
C ASP A 325 -6.18 -0.64 -14.85
N VAL A 326 -7.02 -1.63 -14.56
CA VAL A 326 -7.09 -2.91 -15.27
C VAL A 326 -8.25 -2.88 -16.25
N ARG A 327 -8.04 -3.34 -17.49
CA ARG A 327 -9.11 -3.35 -18.51
C ARG A 327 -9.27 -4.72 -19.14
N PHE A 328 -10.52 -5.17 -19.29
CA PHE A 328 -10.85 -6.38 -20.04
C PHE A 328 -11.60 -6.04 -21.32
N VAL A 329 -10.96 -6.27 -22.48
CA VAL A 329 -11.51 -5.94 -23.80
C VAL A 329 -11.30 -7.10 -24.77
N ASN A 330 -12.39 -7.63 -25.33
CA ASN A 330 -12.38 -8.67 -26.37
C ASN A 330 -11.52 -9.91 -26.01
N GLY A 331 -11.69 -10.44 -24.80
CA GLY A 331 -10.92 -11.59 -24.33
C GLY A 331 -9.47 -11.27 -23.97
N CYS A 332 -9.09 -9.99 -23.90
CA CYS A 332 -7.75 -9.56 -23.49
C CYS A 332 -7.83 -8.78 -22.17
N LEU A 333 -7.15 -9.29 -21.15
CA LEU A 333 -6.93 -8.65 -19.87
C LEU A 333 -5.65 -7.82 -19.92
N LYS A 334 -5.81 -6.50 -19.84
CA LYS A 334 -4.73 -5.52 -19.81
C LYS A 334 -4.47 -5.15 -18.37
N ILE A 335 -3.24 -5.38 -17.90
CA ILE A 335 -2.83 -5.17 -16.51
C ILE A 335 -1.66 -4.18 -16.50
N PRO A 336 -1.68 -3.16 -15.63
CA PRO A 336 -0.52 -2.29 -15.43
C PRO A 336 0.75 -3.06 -15.10
N CYS A 337 1.87 -2.58 -15.61
CA CYS A 337 3.17 -3.16 -15.32
C CYS A 337 3.56 -2.90 -13.87
N LEU A 338 3.85 -3.96 -13.12
CA LEU A 338 4.39 -3.87 -11.76
C LEU A 338 5.93 -3.86 -11.81
N TYR A 339 6.49 -2.71 -11.43
CA TYR A 339 7.93 -2.54 -11.24
C TYR A 339 8.29 -2.78 -9.79
N ILE A 340 9.14 -3.76 -9.54
CA ILE A 340 9.61 -4.07 -8.19
C ILE A 340 11.06 -3.64 -8.04
N HIS A 341 11.24 -2.61 -7.23
CA HIS A 341 12.52 -2.15 -6.70
C HIS A 341 12.68 -2.61 -5.26
N ALA A 342 13.88 -2.44 -4.69
CA ALA A 342 14.20 -2.90 -3.34
C ALA A 342 13.23 -2.36 -2.26
N ASP A 343 12.73 -1.14 -2.43
CA ASP A 343 11.85 -0.46 -1.46
C ASP A 343 10.36 -0.51 -1.82
N THR A 344 9.99 -1.08 -2.98
CA THR A 344 8.59 -1.10 -3.47
C THR A 344 7.66 -1.79 -2.47
N GLU A 345 8.06 -2.95 -1.93
CA GLU A 345 7.24 -3.67 -0.95
C GLU A 345 7.00 -2.82 0.31
N LYS A 346 8.05 -2.19 0.84
CA LYS A 346 7.99 -1.33 2.02
C LYS A 346 7.02 -0.17 1.81
N ILE A 347 7.12 0.52 0.67
CA ILE A 347 6.24 1.66 0.34
C ILE A 347 4.78 1.19 0.22
N LEU A 348 4.52 0.12 -0.54
CA LEU A 348 3.18 -0.41 -0.74
C LEU A 348 2.53 -0.87 0.58
N ARG A 349 3.28 -1.53 1.47
CA ARG A 349 2.78 -1.92 2.80
C ARG A 349 2.28 -0.72 3.61
N ASN A 350 3.00 0.41 3.55
CA ASN A 350 2.62 1.61 4.27
C ASN A 350 1.39 2.30 3.65
N VAL A 351 1.29 2.31 2.32
CA VAL A 351 0.09 2.81 1.61
C VAL A 351 -1.13 1.93 1.90
N MET A 352 -0.99 0.61 1.84
CA MET A 352 -2.08 -0.32 2.16
C MET A 352 -2.49 -0.22 3.63
N ALA A 353 -1.53 -0.05 4.56
CA ALA A 353 -1.86 0.19 5.97
C ALA A 353 -2.65 1.50 6.16
N LEU A 354 -2.30 2.56 5.41
CA LEU A 354 -3.07 3.80 5.41
C LEU A 354 -4.49 3.57 4.91
N GLU A 355 -4.66 2.82 3.81
CA GLU A 355 -5.99 2.48 3.29
C GLU A 355 -6.84 1.76 4.33
N GLN A 356 -6.28 0.76 5.01
CA GLN A 356 -6.98 -0.02 6.03
C GLN A 356 -7.34 0.82 7.27
N CYS A 357 -6.64 1.92 7.54
CA CYS A 357 -6.89 2.79 8.69
C CYS A 357 -7.78 4.00 8.37
N HIS A 358 -7.57 4.67 7.23
CA HIS A 358 -8.18 5.97 6.90
C HIS A 358 -9.24 5.88 5.80
N TYR A 359 -9.14 4.89 4.91
CA TYR A 359 -9.98 4.77 3.71
C TYR A 359 -10.65 3.38 3.63
N PRO A 360 -11.39 2.92 4.65
CA PRO A 360 -11.92 1.56 4.68
C PRO A 360 -12.83 1.23 3.49
N ASP A 361 -13.51 2.23 2.91
CA ASP A 361 -14.39 2.07 1.74
C ASP A 361 -13.67 2.33 0.40
N GLU A 362 -12.42 2.80 0.42
CA GLU A 362 -11.65 3.23 -0.76
C GLU A 362 -10.26 2.57 -0.80
N VAL A 363 -10.19 1.27 -0.51
CA VAL A 363 -8.94 0.47 -0.42
C VAL A 363 -8.39 0.06 -1.80
N HIS A 364 -8.26 1.00 -2.74
CA HIS A 364 -7.95 0.72 -4.16
C HIS A 364 -6.61 0.05 -4.42
N VAL A 365 -5.54 0.46 -3.73
CA VAL A 365 -4.21 -0.15 -3.85
C VAL A 365 -4.26 -1.58 -3.32
N SER A 366 -4.88 -1.76 -2.15
CA SER A 366 -5.10 -3.06 -1.53
C SER A 366 -5.90 -4.01 -2.43
N ASN A 367 -6.99 -3.50 -3.01
CA ASN A 367 -7.83 -4.18 -4.00
C ASN A 367 -7.03 -4.65 -5.22
N TYR A 368 -6.10 -3.83 -5.71
CA TYR A 368 -5.27 -4.17 -6.86
C TYR A 368 -4.34 -5.35 -6.55
N PHE A 369 -3.68 -5.34 -5.39
CA PHE A 369 -2.77 -6.42 -5.02
C PHE A 369 -3.49 -7.73 -4.71
N VAL A 370 -4.68 -7.69 -4.12
CA VAL A 370 -5.51 -8.89 -3.95
C VAL A 370 -6.01 -9.44 -5.29
N PHE A 371 -6.43 -8.56 -6.22
CA PHE A 371 -6.74 -8.97 -7.59
C PHE A 371 -5.53 -9.64 -8.26
N LEU A 372 -4.35 -9.02 -8.17
CA LEU A 372 -3.14 -9.57 -8.79
C LEU A 372 -2.74 -10.92 -8.15
N ALA A 373 -2.82 -11.04 -6.83
CA ALA A 373 -2.54 -12.29 -6.10
C ALA A 373 -3.50 -13.42 -6.50
N SER A 374 -4.78 -13.11 -6.74
CA SER A 374 -5.76 -14.10 -7.19
C SER A 374 -5.42 -14.74 -8.55
N LEU A 375 -4.65 -14.03 -9.39
CA LEU A 375 -4.16 -14.53 -10.67
C LEU A 375 -2.85 -15.31 -10.56
N ILE A 376 -2.09 -15.16 -9.47
CA ILE A 376 -0.75 -15.73 -9.29
C ILE A 376 -0.77 -16.83 -8.22
N ASP A 377 -0.98 -18.08 -8.65
CA ASP A 377 -1.04 -19.22 -7.74
C ASP A 377 0.19 -20.14 -7.83
N THR A 378 0.80 -20.26 -9.00
CA THR A 378 1.87 -21.20 -9.30
C THR A 378 3.03 -20.51 -10.01
N ASP A 379 4.21 -21.12 -10.01
CA ASP A 379 5.37 -20.59 -10.75
C ASP A 379 5.07 -20.36 -12.24
N LYS A 380 4.15 -21.14 -12.84
CA LYS A 380 3.71 -20.95 -14.23
C LYS A 380 2.99 -19.62 -14.45
N ASP A 381 2.20 -19.17 -13.47
CA ASP A 381 1.50 -17.89 -13.54
C ASP A 381 2.50 -16.73 -13.50
N VAL A 382 3.56 -16.88 -12.70
CA VAL A 382 4.67 -15.93 -12.59
C VAL A 382 5.43 -15.85 -13.90
N ASP A 383 5.86 -17.00 -14.44
CA ASP A 383 6.57 -17.08 -15.70
C ASP A 383 5.76 -16.44 -16.84
N LEU A 384 4.45 -16.70 -16.87
CA LEU A 384 3.54 -16.08 -17.82
C LEU A 384 3.52 -14.55 -17.67
N PHE A 385 3.38 -14.02 -16.47
CA PHE A 385 3.35 -12.57 -16.26
C PHE A 385 4.67 -11.87 -16.56
N VAL A 386 5.80 -12.53 -16.30
CA VAL A 386 7.13 -12.08 -16.72
C VAL A 386 7.23 -12.08 -18.23
N GLU A 387 6.82 -13.16 -18.91
CA GLU A 387 6.82 -13.25 -20.39
C GLU A 387 5.96 -12.15 -21.03
N LYS A 388 4.80 -11.83 -20.42
CA LYS A 388 3.89 -10.78 -20.91
C LYS A 388 4.30 -9.38 -20.49
N GLY A 389 5.39 -9.22 -19.74
CA GLY A 389 5.90 -7.94 -19.26
C GLY A 389 5.00 -7.25 -18.23
N ILE A 390 4.05 -7.98 -17.63
CA ILE A 390 3.19 -7.47 -16.55
C ILE A 390 4.01 -7.34 -15.27
N ILE A 391 4.96 -8.24 -15.06
CA ILE A 391 5.93 -8.16 -13.98
C ILE A 391 7.30 -7.90 -14.59
N LYS A 392 7.95 -6.80 -14.17
CA LYS A 392 9.34 -6.49 -14.52
C LYS A 392 10.20 -6.49 -13.26
N ASN A 393 11.12 -7.43 -13.18
CA ASN A 393 11.98 -7.62 -12.02
C ASN A 393 13.36 -6.98 -12.25
N TRP A 394 13.65 -5.89 -11.54
CA TRP A 394 14.96 -5.22 -11.58
C TRP A 394 15.93 -5.73 -10.49
N ILE A 395 15.49 -6.64 -9.62
CA ILE A 395 16.27 -7.23 -8.52
C ILE A 395 17.05 -8.48 -8.99
N GLY A 396 16.79 -8.97 -10.22
CA GLY A 396 17.55 -10.06 -10.83
C GLY A 396 17.24 -11.46 -10.29
N GLN A 397 16.18 -11.61 -9.49
CA GLN A 397 15.74 -12.90 -8.93
C GLN A 397 14.27 -13.17 -9.21
N HIS A 398 13.96 -13.92 -10.28
CA HIS A 398 12.58 -14.19 -10.73
C HIS A 398 11.64 -14.74 -9.64
N ARG A 399 12.16 -15.43 -8.62
CA ARG A 399 11.40 -16.07 -7.54
C ARG A 399 10.86 -15.13 -6.44
N LEU A 400 11.21 -13.83 -6.45
CA LEU A 400 10.81 -12.93 -5.35
C LEU A 400 9.49 -12.19 -5.60
N VAL A 401 9.03 -12.05 -6.85
CA VAL A 401 7.87 -11.17 -7.15
C VAL A 401 6.54 -11.75 -6.68
N ALA A 402 6.28 -13.02 -6.99
CA ALA A 402 5.06 -13.69 -6.56
C ALA A 402 4.96 -13.74 -5.03
N ASP A 403 6.11 -13.92 -4.38
CA ASP A 403 6.21 -13.88 -2.94
C ASP A 403 5.89 -12.48 -2.40
N VAL A 404 6.41 -11.40 -3.00
CA VAL A 404 6.03 -10.02 -2.64
C VAL A 404 4.52 -9.78 -2.82
N VAL A 405 3.94 -10.10 -3.98
CA VAL A 405 2.50 -9.87 -4.24
C VAL A 405 1.62 -10.66 -3.28
N ASN A 406 1.94 -11.93 -3.04
CA ASN A 406 1.20 -12.76 -2.10
C ASN A 406 1.38 -12.25 -0.65
N ARG A 407 2.60 -11.90 -0.23
CA ARG A 407 2.87 -11.37 1.12
C ARG A 407 2.27 -9.98 1.36
N LEU A 408 2.11 -9.16 0.33
CA LEU A 408 1.41 -7.87 0.41
C LEU A 408 -0.08 -8.08 0.65
N SER A 409 -0.67 -9.10 0.02
CA SER A 409 -2.10 -9.41 0.13
C SER A 409 -2.49 -10.06 1.47
N LEU A 410 -1.51 -10.48 2.29
CA LEU A 410 -1.76 -11.02 3.62
C LEU A 410 -2.08 -9.89 4.63
N GLY A 411 -3.06 -10.14 5.49
CA GLY A 411 -3.41 -9.23 6.59
C GLY A 411 -4.27 -8.02 6.18
N VAL A 412 -4.66 -7.94 4.90
CA VAL A 412 -5.57 -6.93 4.35
C VAL A 412 -7.00 -7.43 4.46
N THR A 413 -7.92 -6.55 4.86
CA THR A 413 -9.36 -6.82 4.85
C THR A 413 -9.99 -6.15 3.63
N ILE A 414 -10.76 -6.92 2.85
CA ILE A 414 -11.47 -6.44 1.67
C ILE A 414 -12.89 -7.02 1.73
N GLU A 415 -13.87 -6.14 1.84
CA GLU A 415 -15.30 -6.50 1.72
C GLU A 415 -15.76 -6.28 0.27
N ASP A 416 -15.48 -5.10 -0.26
CA ASP A 416 -15.88 -4.66 -1.61
C ASP A 416 -14.64 -4.42 -2.49
N SER A 417 -14.69 -4.83 -3.77
CA SER A 417 -13.56 -4.64 -4.69
C SER A 417 -13.86 -3.85 -5.95
N TYR A 418 -13.04 -2.82 -6.19
CA TYR A 418 -13.01 -2.07 -7.45
C TYR A 418 -12.91 -2.98 -8.70
N TYR A 419 -12.24 -4.13 -8.57
CA TYR A 419 -11.99 -5.04 -9.68
C TYR A 419 -13.09 -6.11 -9.88
N SER A 420 -14.14 -6.14 -9.06
CA SER A 420 -15.19 -7.17 -9.14
C SER A 420 -15.88 -7.21 -10.51
N ASN A 421 -16.16 -6.05 -11.13
CA ASN A 421 -16.75 -6.01 -12.47
C ASN A 421 -15.82 -6.60 -13.54
N ILE A 422 -14.51 -6.37 -13.42
CA ILE A 422 -13.50 -6.95 -14.32
C ILE A 422 -13.45 -8.46 -14.14
N VAL A 423 -13.43 -8.93 -12.89
CA VAL A 423 -13.47 -10.37 -12.56
C VAL A 423 -14.71 -11.04 -13.14
N ASN A 424 -15.89 -10.44 -12.98
CA ASN A 424 -17.14 -10.99 -13.52
C ASN A 424 -17.10 -11.11 -15.05
N LYS A 425 -16.57 -10.10 -15.74
CA LYS A 425 -16.38 -10.15 -17.21
C LYS A 425 -15.40 -11.23 -17.64
N VAL A 426 -14.30 -11.40 -16.90
CA VAL A 426 -13.30 -12.45 -17.13
C VAL A 426 -13.91 -13.84 -16.94
N ASN A 427 -14.63 -14.06 -15.83
CA ASN A 427 -15.30 -15.32 -15.51
C ASN A 427 -16.38 -15.68 -16.54
N ALA A 428 -17.20 -14.70 -16.95
CA ALA A 428 -18.21 -14.88 -17.98
C ALA A 428 -17.59 -15.25 -19.34
N TYR A 429 -16.46 -14.61 -19.71
CA TYR A 429 -15.75 -14.95 -20.94
C TYR A 429 -15.17 -16.36 -20.91
N TYR A 430 -14.52 -16.73 -19.79
CA TYR A 430 -13.91 -18.05 -19.59
C TYR A 430 -14.95 -19.18 -19.62
N SER A 431 -16.12 -18.94 -19.03
CA SER A 431 -17.20 -19.93 -18.91
C SER A 431 -18.07 -20.07 -20.17
N SER A 432 -17.89 -19.20 -21.16
CA SER A 432 -18.65 -19.23 -22.41
C SER A 432 -18.25 -20.46 -23.25
N PRO A 433 -19.19 -21.39 -23.57
CA PRO A 433 -18.87 -22.59 -24.32
C PRO A 433 -18.21 -22.31 -25.68
N VAL A 434 -18.64 -21.24 -26.35
CA VAL A 434 -18.09 -20.82 -27.64
C VAL A 434 -16.63 -20.41 -27.49
N ASN A 435 -16.31 -19.59 -26.48
CA ASN A 435 -14.94 -19.14 -26.24
C ASN A 435 -14.05 -20.31 -25.81
N SER A 436 -14.53 -21.18 -24.92
CA SER A 436 -13.78 -22.36 -24.48
C SER A 436 -13.51 -23.32 -25.64
N SER A 437 -14.50 -23.61 -26.48
CA SER A 437 -14.32 -24.44 -27.68
C SER A 437 -13.33 -23.82 -28.67
N LEU A 438 -13.41 -22.50 -28.90
CA LEU A 438 -12.48 -21.79 -29.78
C LEU A 438 -11.05 -21.82 -29.22
N ALA A 439 -10.87 -21.66 -27.91
CA ALA A 439 -9.58 -21.75 -27.25
C ALA A 439 -8.96 -23.16 -27.39
N ILE A 440 -9.76 -24.20 -27.17
CA ILE A 440 -9.33 -25.60 -27.36
C ILE A 440 -8.95 -25.85 -28.82
N LEU A 441 -9.80 -25.45 -29.77
CA LEU A 441 -9.54 -25.60 -31.21
C LEU A 441 -8.21 -24.95 -31.58
N LYS A 442 -8.01 -23.69 -31.17
CA LYS A 442 -6.79 -22.94 -31.45
C LYS A 442 -5.56 -23.63 -30.85
N ARG A 443 -5.65 -24.12 -29.61
CA ARG A 443 -4.52 -24.77 -28.93
C ARG A 443 -4.16 -26.12 -29.54
N VAL A 444 -5.15 -26.96 -29.84
CA VAL A 444 -4.94 -28.34 -30.32
C VAL A 444 -4.51 -28.36 -31.78
N TYR A 445 -5.18 -27.57 -32.63
CA TYR A 445 -4.98 -27.65 -34.08
C TYR A 445 -4.08 -26.57 -34.64
N PHE A 446 -4.02 -25.40 -33.99
CA PHE A 446 -3.25 -24.25 -34.45
C PHE A 446 -2.17 -23.83 -33.44
N GLY A 447 -1.78 -24.73 -32.53
CA GLY A 447 -0.82 -24.44 -31.48
C GLY A 447 0.61 -24.23 -31.98
N ASN A 448 0.97 -24.80 -33.13
CA ASN A 448 2.22 -24.50 -33.84
C ASN A 448 2.00 -24.58 -35.36
N MET A 449 2.94 -24.04 -36.13
CA MET A 449 2.81 -23.94 -37.59
C MET A 449 2.66 -25.31 -38.26
N TRP A 450 3.33 -26.35 -37.78
CA TRP A 450 3.28 -27.70 -38.37
C TRP A 450 1.93 -28.39 -38.12
N THR A 451 1.42 -28.32 -36.90
CA THR A 451 0.10 -28.86 -36.57
C THR A 451 -0.99 -28.08 -37.32
N GLY A 452 -0.83 -26.77 -37.47
CA GLY A 452 -1.74 -25.92 -38.25
C GLY A 452 -1.76 -26.30 -39.72
N THR A 453 -0.59 -26.38 -40.37
CA THR A 453 -0.49 -26.77 -41.79
C THR A 453 -1.00 -28.18 -42.03
N ALA A 454 -0.67 -29.14 -41.14
CA ALA A 454 -1.19 -30.51 -41.22
C ALA A 454 -2.72 -30.54 -41.10
N THR A 455 -3.29 -29.76 -40.18
CA THR A 455 -4.75 -29.68 -40.01
C THR A 455 -5.42 -29.10 -41.25
N VAL A 456 -4.87 -28.01 -41.82
CA VAL A 456 -5.39 -27.39 -43.05
C VAL A 456 -5.31 -28.37 -44.22
N ALA A 457 -4.17 -29.03 -44.41
CA ALA A 457 -3.98 -30.02 -45.47
C ALA A 457 -4.96 -31.19 -45.33
N ALA A 458 -5.11 -31.77 -44.13
CA ALA A 458 -6.06 -32.85 -43.87
C ALA A 458 -7.51 -32.40 -44.15
N THR A 459 -7.88 -31.18 -43.77
CA THR A 459 -9.21 -30.62 -44.02
C THR A 459 -9.47 -30.45 -45.52
N LEU A 460 -8.50 -29.90 -46.27
CA LEU A 460 -8.60 -29.76 -47.72
C LEU A 460 -8.70 -31.12 -48.42
N LEU A 461 -7.90 -32.11 -47.99
CA LEU A 461 -7.98 -33.47 -48.52
C LEU A 461 -9.35 -34.10 -48.26
N LEU A 462 -9.92 -33.95 -47.07
CA LEU A 462 -11.27 -34.44 -46.74
C LEU A 462 -12.36 -33.75 -47.57
N LEU A 463 -12.25 -32.45 -47.82
CA LEU A 463 -13.20 -31.74 -48.68
C LEU A 463 -13.10 -32.23 -50.14
N MET A 464 -11.88 -32.42 -50.63
CA MET A 464 -11.65 -32.93 -51.98
C MET A 464 -12.19 -34.36 -52.15
N THR A 465 -11.98 -35.25 -51.17
CA THR A 465 -12.53 -36.62 -51.21
C THR A 465 -14.05 -36.64 -51.09
N LEU A 466 -14.65 -35.74 -50.30
CA LEU A 466 -16.11 -35.60 -50.25
C LEU A 466 -16.66 -35.14 -51.61
N ILE A 467 -16.07 -34.12 -52.22
CA ILE A 467 -16.48 -33.63 -53.55
C ILE A 467 -16.37 -34.76 -54.59
N GLN A 468 -15.26 -35.50 -54.58
CA GLN A 468 -15.06 -36.64 -55.47
C GLN A 468 -16.14 -37.71 -55.27
N THR A 469 -16.45 -38.05 -54.02
CA THR A 469 -17.47 -39.05 -53.67
C THR A 469 -18.86 -38.63 -54.16
N VAL A 470 -19.25 -37.38 -53.94
CA VAL A 470 -20.53 -36.82 -54.40
C VAL A 470 -20.60 -36.83 -55.93
N ALA A 471 -19.52 -36.42 -56.61
CA ALA A 471 -19.45 -36.45 -58.08
C ALA A 471 -19.60 -37.88 -58.62
N SER A 472 -18.93 -38.87 -58.00
CA SER A 472 -19.04 -40.28 -58.39
C SER A 472 -20.44 -40.85 -58.18
N VAL A 473 -21.14 -40.49 -57.10
CA VAL A 473 -22.53 -40.91 -56.87
C VAL A 473 -23.46 -40.30 -57.91
N ILE A 474 -23.32 -39.01 -58.22
CA ILE A 474 -24.13 -38.35 -59.25
C ILE A 474 -23.93 -39.03 -60.61
N GLN A 475 -22.69 -39.34 -60.99
CA GLN A 475 -22.39 -40.07 -62.23
C GLN A 475 -23.00 -41.47 -62.26
N ALA A 476 -23.07 -42.17 -61.14
CA ALA A 476 -23.68 -43.49 -61.06
C ALA A 476 -25.21 -43.47 -61.10
N MET A 477 -25.83 -42.31 -60.86
CA MET A 477 -27.29 -42.12 -60.88
C MET A 477 -27.81 -41.57 -62.22
N GLN A 478 -26.93 -41.12 -63.11
CA GLN A 478 -27.20 -40.74 -64.50
C GLN A 478 -27.02 -41.95 -65.41
#